data_AF-A0A2U8PAM8-F1
#
_entry.id   AF-A0A2U8PAM8-F1
#
_cell.length_a   1.000
_cell.length_b   1.000
_cell.length_c   1.000
_cell.angle_alpha   90.00
_cell.angle_beta   90.00
_cell.angle_gamma   90.00
#
_symmetry.space_group_name_H-M   'P 1'
#
loop_
_entity.id
_entity.type
_entity.pdbx_description
1 polymer ?
#
loop_
_entity_poly.entity_id
_entity_poly.type
_entity_poly.pdbx_seq_one_letter_code
_entity_poly.pdbx_strand_id
1 'polypeptide(L)'
;MASSEESDSSREAAGFFVEQSIVVSAARHCGHAFQWVQVMSDDKAISAAKRPRARKRRFYEMGPDFNGGRPGFWVADESVLPPHRVYRLPASTPPVPYMFDKSDGSLPYDLEVCFRWWLVSDRTKAVFERVDPEAFVFVRCDVRVPQGRYHGPDYWLCDVVRVLDALDETESCLRIGVRDDVRYIDHGQKYYGFIPGYKLVFREAAIGNAHIFRMAYDEATVICDQEFKDACKSAGLRRIRFRDPSKSRY
;
A
#
# COMPACT_ATOMS: atom_id res chain seq x y z
N MET A 1 -56.44 26.50 -32.30
CA MET A 1 -56.71 26.87 -30.90
C MET A 1 -55.34 26.93 -30.23
N ALA A 2 -54.73 28.11 -30.16
CA ALA A 2 -54.85 29.06 -29.04
C ALA A 2 -54.23 28.42 -27.78
N SER A 3 -52.95 28.66 -27.48
CA SER A 3 -52.32 29.87 -26.90
C SER A 3 -52.41 29.89 -25.38
N SER A 4 -51.26 30.29 -24.79
CA SER A 4 -51.10 31.00 -23.50
C SER A 4 -51.45 30.24 -22.21
N GLU A 5 -50.90 30.50 -21.03
CA GLU A 5 -49.96 31.45 -20.41
C GLU A 5 -49.80 30.88 -18.96
N GLU A 6 -48.63 30.78 -18.32
CA GLU A 6 -47.85 31.85 -17.67
C GLU A 6 -47.82 31.65 -16.15
N SER A 7 -46.76 32.22 -15.58
CA SER A 7 -46.53 32.63 -14.20
C SER A 7 -45.83 31.62 -13.27
N ASP A 8 -44.83 31.98 -12.48
CA ASP A 8 -43.86 33.08 -12.31
C ASP A 8 -43.46 33.01 -10.81
N SER A 9 -42.31 33.59 -10.48
CA SER A 9 -41.91 34.03 -9.15
C SER A 9 -41.45 32.96 -8.16
N SER A 10 -40.38 33.13 -7.39
CA SER A 10 -39.46 34.26 -7.24
C SER A 10 -38.42 33.88 -6.19
N ARG A 11 -37.25 34.56 -6.23
CA ARG A 11 -36.33 34.88 -5.13
C ARG A 11 -35.36 33.79 -4.64
N GLU A 12 -34.05 33.93 -4.84
CA GLU A 12 -33.09 34.92 -4.27
C GLU A 12 -32.46 34.43 -2.96
N ALA A 13 -31.18 34.03 -3.06
CA ALA A 13 -30.12 34.16 -2.05
C ALA A 13 -28.86 33.48 -2.65
N ALA A 14 -27.96 34.19 -3.32
CA ALA A 14 -26.88 34.95 -2.69
C ALA A 14 -26.19 34.15 -1.57
N GLY A 15 -25.13 33.43 -1.95
CA GLY A 15 -24.26 32.69 -1.05
C GLY A 15 -22.85 32.62 -1.61
N PHE A 16 -22.25 33.78 -1.85
CA PHE A 16 -20.80 33.91 -1.98
C PHE A 16 -20.18 33.43 -0.66
N PHE A 17 -19.59 32.23 -0.64
CA PHE A 17 -18.78 31.81 0.49
C PHE A 17 -17.30 31.99 0.13
N VAL A 18 -16.77 33.10 0.65
CA VAL A 18 -15.35 33.43 0.66
C VAL A 18 -14.68 32.49 1.65
N GLU A 19 -13.86 31.56 1.17
CA GLU A 19 -13.01 30.76 2.05
C GLU A 19 -11.77 31.60 2.41
N GLN A 20 -11.74 32.07 3.66
CA GLN A 20 -10.65 32.88 4.21
C GLN A 20 -9.44 31.99 4.51
N SER A 21 -8.40 32.11 3.70
CA SER A 21 -7.05 31.60 4.00
C SER A 21 -6.39 32.48 5.06
N ILE A 22 -6.27 31.99 6.29
CA ILE A 22 -5.47 32.66 7.33
C ILE A 22 -3.99 32.27 7.15
N VAL A 23 -3.19 33.24 6.72
CA VAL A 23 -1.72 33.19 6.69
C VAL A 23 -1.21 33.88 7.95
N VAL A 24 -0.65 33.14 8.92
CA VAL A 24 0.08 33.74 10.05
C VAL A 24 1.57 33.66 9.77
N SER A 25 2.12 34.79 9.31
CA SER A 25 3.55 35.06 9.24
C SER A 25 3.98 35.78 10.52
N ALA A 26 4.96 35.24 11.24
CA ALA A 26 5.60 35.92 12.36
C ALA A 26 7.10 35.99 12.13
N ALA A 27 7.56 37.16 11.69
CA ALA A 27 8.97 37.57 11.72
C ALA A 27 9.08 38.83 12.59
N ARG A 28 9.94 38.80 13.61
CA ARG A 28 10.57 40.01 14.16
C ARG A 28 12.02 39.75 14.56
N HIS A 29 12.80 40.77 14.25
CA HIS A 29 14.25 40.90 14.27
C HIS A 29 14.75 41.55 15.58
N CYS A 30 16.06 41.37 15.79
CA CYS A 30 17.04 42.26 16.44
C CYS A 30 17.06 42.44 17.98
N GLY A 31 18.09 41.83 18.59
CA GLY A 31 19.32 42.56 18.95
C GLY A 31 19.43 43.08 20.39
N HIS A 32 20.43 42.61 21.14
CA HIS A 32 21.42 43.49 21.78
C HIS A 32 22.64 42.70 22.28
N ALA A 33 23.80 43.32 22.12
CA ALA A 33 25.13 42.84 22.46
C ALA A 33 25.44 42.97 23.96
N PHE A 34 26.22 42.02 24.50
CA PHE A 34 27.04 42.21 25.70
C PHE A 34 28.40 41.52 25.51
N GLN A 35 29.46 42.30 25.72
CA GLN A 35 30.87 42.01 25.47
C GLN A 35 31.56 41.58 26.78
N TRP A 36 32.00 40.32 26.79
CA TRP A 36 33.22 39.71 27.38
C TRP A 36 33.59 39.89 28.86
N VAL A 37 33.72 38.74 29.55
CA VAL A 37 34.86 38.47 30.44
C VAL A 37 35.49 37.14 30.00
N GLN A 38 36.79 37.22 29.70
CA GLN A 38 37.64 36.18 29.16
C GLN A 38 38.22 35.35 30.30
N VAL A 39 37.95 34.04 30.33
CA VAL A 39 38.77 33.07 31.07
C VAL A 39 39.15 31.96 30.09
N MET A 40 40.44 31.91 29.79
CA MET A 40 41.05 30.88 28.94
C MET A 40 41.15 29.58 29.73
N SER A 41 40.68 28.48 29.15
CA SER A 41 41.10 27.13 29.52
C SER A 41 41.00 26.22 28.31
N ASP A 42 42.06 25.44 28.16
CA ASP A 42 42.55 24.89 26.90
C ASP A 42 41.63 23.87 26.22
N ASP A 43 41.68 23.93 24.90
CA ASP A 43 41.09 23.02 23.95
C ASP A 43 41.49 21.56 24.19
N LYS A 44 40.48 20.70 24.35
CA LYS A 44 40.49 19.41 23.67
C LYS A 44 39.15 19.20 22.99
N ALA A 45 39.07 19.76 21.79
CA ALA A 45 37.99 19.54 20.84
C ALA A 45 37.77 18.04 20.62
N ILE A 46 36.80 17.47 21.32
CA ILE A 46 36.13 16.24 20.90
C ILE A 46 35.26 16.67 19.72
N SER A 47 35.73 16.37 18.51
CA SER A 47 34.95 16.58 17.31
C SER A 47 33.58 15.92 17.51
N ALA A 48 32.53 16.73 17.49
CA ALA A 48 31.17 16.23 17.44
C ALA A 48 31.05 15.42 16.16
N ALA A 49 31.21 14.09 16.26
CA ALA A 49 30.93 13.17 15.18
C ALA A 49 29.53 13.53 14.67
N LYS A 50 29.44 14.02 13.43
CA LYS A 50 28.16 14.28 12.77
C LYS A 50 27.38 12.97 12.87
N ARG A 51 26.41 12.91 13.79
CA ARG A 51 25.46 11.79 13.83
C ARG A 51 24.94 11.66 12.40
N PRO A 52 25.11 10.50 11.72
CA PRO A 52 24.56 10.35 10.39
C PRO A 52 23.08 10.68 10.50
N ARG A 53 22.61 11.66 9.72
CA ARG A 53 21.17 11.92 9.61
C ARG A 53 20.53 10.59 9.31
N ALA A 54 19.59 10.16 10.15
CA ALA A 54 18.81 8.96 9.88
C ALA A 54 18.30 9.07 8.45
N ARG A 55 18.68 8.11 7.59
CA ARG A 55 18.21 8.10 6.21
C ARG A 55 16.70 8.01 6.26
N LYS A 56 16.02 8.92 5.56
CA LYS A 56 14.56 8.89 5.40
C LYS A 56 14.15 7.49 4.96
N ARG A 57 13.16 6.87 5.61
CA ARG A 57 12.70 5.53 5.24
C ARG A 57 12.21 5.59 3.80
N ARG A 58 12.52 4.53 3.04
CA ARG A 58 12.13 4.39 1.64
C ARG A 58 11.02 3.38 1.55
N PHE A 59 9.98 3.74 0.81
CA PHE A 59 8.81 2.90 0.60
C PHE A 59 8.71 2.48 -0.85
N TYR A 60 8.08 1.34 -1.07
CA TYR A 60 7.89 0.70 -2.35
C TYR A 60 6.46 0.19 -2.43
N GLU A 61 5.81 0.42 -3.57
CA GLU A 61 4.65 -0.37 -3.91
C GLU A 61 5.10 -1.78 -4.27
N MET A 62 4.55 -2.76 -3.55
CA MET A 62 4.85 -4.17 -3.70
C MET A 62 3.67 -4.87 -4.37
N GLY A 63 3.98 -5.81 -5.25
CA GLY A 63 2.96 -6.69 -5.79
C GLY A 63 3.54 -7.77 -6.70
N PRO A 64 2.65 -8.57 -7.31
CA PRO A 64 3.00 -9.53 -8.35
C PRO A 64 3.69 -8.83 -9.52
N ASP A 65 4.70 -9.49 -10.06
CA ASP A 65 5.22 -9.20 -11.39
C ASP A 65 4.49 -10.07 -12.42
N PHE A 66 3.68 -9.42 -13.26
CA PHE A 66 2.84 -10.07 -14.27
C PHE A 66 3.59 -10.51 -15.52
N ASN A 67 4.89 -10.24 -15.61
CA ASN A 67 5.70 -10.89 -16.62
C ASN A 67 5.66 -12.38 -16.32
N GLY A 68 5.28 -13.23 -17.27
CA GLY A 68 5.02 -14.64 -16.96
C GLY A 68 4.60 -15.46 -18.17
N GLY A 69 4.77 -16.78 -18.07
CA GLY A 69 4.12 -17.71 -18.99
C GLY A 69 2.67 -17.95 -18.57
N ARG A 70 1.92 -18.73 -19.37
CA ARG A 70 0.57 -19.17 -19.01
C ARG A 70 0.61 -19.91 -17.65
N PRO A 71 -0.23 -19.53 -16.68
CA PRO A 71 -0.29 -20.23 -15.40
C PRO A 71 -0.83 -21.64 -15.63
N GLY A 72 -0.13 -22.65 -15.11
CA GLY A 72 -0.59 -24.04 -15.13
C GLY A 72 -1.45 -24.38 -13.91
N PHE A 73 -2.11 -23.40 -13.30
CA PHE A 73 -2.72 -23.56 -11.99
C PHE A 73 -3.99 -22.73 -11.83
N TRP A 74 -4.90 -23.19 -10.97
CA TRP A 74 -6.17 -22.51 -10.65
C TRP A 74 -6.76 -23.00 -9.33
N VAL A 75 -7.69 -22.23 -8.77
CA VAL A 75 -8.48 -22.68 -7.61
C VAL A 75 -9.53 -23.67 -8.11
N ALA A 76 -9.55 -24.88 -7.54
CA ALA A 76 -10.43 -25.96 -8.02
C ALA A 76 -11.88 -25.79 -7.54
N ASP A 77 -12.07 -25.18 -6.37
CA ASP A 77 -13.37 -24.85 -5.81
C ASP A 77 -13.29 -23.45 -5.21
N GLU A 78 -13.86 -22.47 -5.90
CA GLU A 78 -13.88 -21.08 -5.46
C GLU A 78 -14.88 -20.83 -4.33
N SER A 79 -15.82 -21.75 -4.06
CA SER A 79 -16.84 -21.57 -3.01
C SER A 79 -16.26 -21.56 -1.59
N VAL A 80 -15.04 -22.07 -1.43
CA VAL A 80 -14.29 -22.00 -0.17
C VAL A 80 -13.75 -20.61 0.12
N LEU A 81 -13.61 -19.78 -0.92
CA LEU A 81 -13.10 -18.43 -0.78
C LEU A 81 -14.20 -17.51 -0.26
N PRO A 82 -13.83 -16.48 0.51
CA PRO A 82 -14.75 -15.42 0.87
C PRO A 82 -15.42 -14.83 -0.38
N PRO A 83 -16.69 -14.40 -0.31
CA PRO A 83 -17.36 -13.74 -1.42
C PRO A 83 -16.52 -12.59 -1.97
N HIS A 84 -16.58 -12.30 -3.27
CA HIS A 84 -15.79 -11.24 -3.92
C HIS A 84 -15.97 -9.84 -3.33
N ARG A 85 -16.99 -9.63 -2.48
CA ARG A 85 -17.22 -8.39 -1.73
C ARG A 85 -16.36 -8.29 -0.46
N VAL A 86 -15.67 -9.34 -0.04
CA VAL A 86 -14.78 -9.28 1.12
C VAL A 86 -13.37 -8.98 0.63
N TYR A 87 -12.80 -7.86 1.04
CA TYR A 87 -11.40 -7.51 0.71
C TYR A 87 -10.39 -8.32 1.53
N ARG A 88 -10.82 -8.83 2.68
CA ARG A 88 -9.98 -9.43 3.71
C ARG A 88 -10.08 -10.94 3.68
N LEU A 89 -8.96 -11.62 3.85
CA LEU A 89 -8.94 -13.07 4.01
C LEU A 89 -9.22 -13.42 5.48
N PRO A 90 -10.34 -14.09 5.81
CA PRO A 90 -10.56 -14.62 7.14
C PRO A 90 -9.54 -15.70 7.46
N ALA A 91 -8.94 -15.66 8.65
CA ALA A 91 -8.06 -16.73 9.11
C ALA A 91 -8.79 -18.08 9.26
N SER A 92 -10.12 -18.05 9.35
CA SER A 92 -10.99 -19.24 9.39
C SER A 92 -11.28 -19.85 8.01
N THR A 93 -10.76 -19.26 6.92
CA THR A 93 -10.93 -19.84 5.59
C THR A 93 -10.30 -21.24 5.57
N PRO A 94 -11.04 -22.27 5.12
CA PRO A 94 -10.51 -23.63 5.06
C PRO A 94 -9.37 -23.72 4.04
N PRO A 95 -8.56 -24.80 4.09
CA PRO A 95 -7.51 -25.00 3.10
C PRO A 95 -8.04 -24.90 1.67
N VAL A 96 -7.40 -24.07 0.85
CA VAL A 96 -7.89 -23.75 -0.49
C VAL A 96 -7.44 -24.85 -1.46
N PRO A 97 -8.36 -25.57 -2.13
CA PRO A 97 -7.99 -26.61 -3.07
C PRO A 97 -7.44 -25.94 -4.34
N TYR A 98 -6.19 -26.25 -4.65
CA TYR A 98 -5.46 -25.66 -5.76
C TYR A 98 -5.11 -26.75 -6.75
N MET A 99 -5.46 -26.59 -8.03
CA MET A 99 -5.06 -27.52 -9.06
C MET A 99 -3.81 -27.01 -9.77
N PHE A 100 -2.87 -27.91 -10.04
CA PHE A 100 -1.72 -27.67 -10.89
C PHE A 100 -1.67 -28.73 -11.99
N ASP A 101 -1.63 -28.28 -13.24
CA ASP A 101 -1.40 -29.11 -14.41
C ASP A 101 -0.22 -28.56 -15.22
N LYS A 102 0.85 -29.37 -15.29
CA LYS A 102 2.06 -29.04 -16.04
C LYS A 102 1.81 -28.95 -17.56
N SER A 103 0.80 -29.63 -18.08
CA SER A 103 0.42 -29.55 -19.50
C SER A 103 -0.22 -28.20 -19.84
N ASP A 104 -0.83 -27.53 -18.86
CA ASP A 104 -1.45 -26.22 -19.04
C ASP A 104 -0.50 -25.04 -18.78
N GLY A 105 0.60 -25.25 -18.06
CA GLY A 105 1.58 -24.19 -17.82
C GLY A 105 2.61 -24.48 -16.73
N SER A 106 3.24 -23.43 -16.22
CA SER A 106 4.24 -23.53 -15.16
C SER A 106 3.63 -23.57 -13.77
N LEU A 107 4.41 -24.08 -12.81
CA LEU A 107 4.13 -23.91 -11.40
C LEU A 107 4.00 -22.42 -11.04
N PRO A 108 3.22 -22.08 -10.00
CA PRO A 108 3.23 -20.73 -9.45
C PRO A 108 4.63 -20.33 -8.98
N TYR A 109 5.00 -19.07 -9.21
CA TYR A 109 6.22 -18.51 -8.65
C TYR A 109 6.03 -18.17 -7.16
N ASP A 110 6.92 -17.36 -6.59
CA ASP A 110 6.94 -17.09 -5.16
C ASP A 110 5.83 -16.13 -4.70
N LEU A 111 5.32 -15.32 -5.62
CA LEU A 111 4.20 -14.42 -5.40
C LEU A 111 3.41 -14.28 -6.70
N GLU A 112 2.14 -14.67 -6.63
CA GLU A 112 1.17 -14.63 -7.73
C GLU A 112 -0.12 -13.97 -7.27
N VAL A 113 -0.94 -13.51 -8.22
CA VAL A 113 -2.32 -13.09 -7.90
C VAL A 113 -3.20 -14.31 -7.71
N CYS A 114 -4.01 -14.29 -6.66
CA CYS A 114 -5.15 -15.17 -6.50
C CYS A 114 -6.36 -14.34 -6.07
N PHE A 115 -7.19 -13.94 -7.04
CA PHE A 115 -8.30 -13.01 -6.84
C PHE A 115 -7.85 -11.68 -6.21
N ARG A 116 -8.29 -11.38 -4.98
CA ARG A 116 -7.91 -10.17 -4.22
C ARG A 116 -6.69 -10.36 -3.32
N TRP A 117 -6.24 -11.60 -3.19
CA TRP A 117 -5.14 -12.01 -2.32
C TRP A 117 -3.94 -12.43 -3.15
N TRP A 118 -2.86 -12.75 -2.45
CA TRP A 118 -1.68 -13.31 -3.08
C TRP A 118 -1.64 -14.81 -2.87
N LEU A 119 -1.21 -15.56 -3.88
CA LEU A 119 -0.69 -16.90 -3.67
C LEU A 119 0.82 -16.77 -3.48
N VAL A 120 1.34 -17.32 -2.38
CA VAL A 120 2.76 -17.25 -2.06
C VAL A 120 3.34 -18.64 -1.80
N SER A 121 4.60 -18.82 -2.18
CA SER A 121 5.33 -20.05 -1.84
C SER A 121 5.63 -20.11 -0.33
N ASP A 122 5.93 -21.32 0.17
CA ASP A 122 6.35 -21.51 1.57
C ASP A 122 7.57 -20.66 1.97
N ARG A 123 8.57 -20.52 1.08
CA ARG A 123 9.73 -19.67 1.35
C ARG A 123 9.38 -18.18 1.40
N THR A 124 8.39 -17.73 0.64
CA THR A 124 7.87 -16.36 0.71
C THR A 124 7.20 -16.13 2.06
N LYS A 125 6.33 -17.06 2.47
CA LYS A 125 5.68 -17.02 3.79
C LYS A 125 6.71 -16.90 4.91
N ALA A 126 7.75 -17.73 4.90
CA ALA A 126 8.81 -17.69 5.91
C ALA A 126 9.54 -16.33 5.97
N VAL A 127 9.77 -15.68 4.83
CA VAL A 127 10.34 -14.32 4.79
C VAL A 127 9.36 -13.29 5.35
N PHE A 128 8.09 -13.39 4.96
CA PHE A 128 7.04 -12.44 5.37
C PHE A 128 6.83 -12.48 6.89
N GLU A 129 6.68 -13.68 7.47
CA GLU A 129 6.51 -13.86 8.91
C GLU A 129 7.74 -13.42 9.70
N ARG A 130 8.95 -13.65 9.16
CA ARG A 130 10.18 -13.24 9.84
C ARG A 130 10.33 -11.72 9.91
N VAL A 131 9.94 -11.01 8.86
CA VAL A 131 10.15 -9.56 8.78
C VAL A 131 9.01 -8.80 9.44
N ASP A 132 7.77 -9.23 9.25
CA ASP A 132 6.59 -8.55 9.81
C ASP A 132 5.49 -9.56 10.20
N PRO A 133 5.64 -10.26 11.33
CA PRO A 133 4.75 -11.36 11.72
C PRO A 133 3.30 -10.93 11.96
N GLU A 134 3.06 -9.66 12.25
CA GLU A 134 1.73 -9.13 12.55
C GLU A 134 0.99 -8.62 11.30
N ALA A 135 1.64 -8.58 10.14
CA ALA A 135 1.08 -7.97 8.95
C ALA A 135 0.19 -8.90 8.12
N PHE A 136 0.21 -10.21 8.37
CA PHE A 136 -0.28 -11.21 7.43
C PHE A 136 -1.31 -12.17 8.03
N VAL A 137 -2.21 -12.63 7.16
CA VAL A 137 -2.96 -13.87 7.35
C VAL A 137 -2.54 -14.85 6.25
N PHE A 138 -2.28 -16.10 6.64
CA PHE A 138 -1.94 -17.19 5.74
C PHE A 138 -2.95 -18.32 5.87
N VAL A 139 -3.45 -18.79 4.72
CA VAL A 139 -4.31 -19.97 4.62
C VAL A 139 -3.62 -20.98 3.72
N ARG A 140 -3.46 -22.21 4.20
CA ARG A 140 -2.75 -23.25 3.46
C ARG A 140 -3.51 -23.62 2.18
N CYS A 141 -2.79 -23.84 1.09
CA CYS A 141 -3.36 -24.45 -0.12
C CYS A 141 -3.18 -25.97 -0.08
N ASP A 142 -4.20 -26.70 -0.55
CA ASP A 142 -4.15 -28.13 -0.83
C ASP A 142 -3.87 -28.33 -2.32
N VAL A 143 -2.61 -28.54 -2.68
CA VAL A 143 -2.18 -28.64 -4.09
C VAL A 143 -2.46 -30.04 -4.64
N ARG A 144 -3.26 -30.08 -5.69
CA ARG A 144 -3.69 -31.28 -6.41
C ARG A 144 -3.14 -31.26 -7.82
N VAL A 145 -2.91 -32.45 -8.35
CA VAL A 145 -2.50 -32.67 -9.74
C VAL A 145 -3.51 -33.63 -10.39
N PRO A 146 -3.75 -33.55 -11.71
CA PRO A 146 -4.71 -34.42 -12.39
C PRO A 146 -4.44 -35.92 -12.18
N GLN A 147 -3.17 -36.29 -12.09
CA GLN A 147 -2.73 -37.68 -11.93
C GLN A 147 -1.53 -37.75 -10.98
N GLY A 148 -1.57 -38.72 -10.07
CA GLY A 148 -0.49 -38.98 -9.12
C GLY A 148 -0.48 -38.05 -7.91
N ARG A 149 0.69 -37.90 -7.29
CA ARG A 149 0.89 -37.08 -6.09
C ARG A 149 1.74 -35.87 -6.44
N TYR A 150 1.37 -34.73 -5.88
CA TYR A 150 2.15 -33.51 -5.99
C TYR A 150 3.47 -33.62 -5.20
N HIS A 151 4.58 -33.22 -5.82
CA HIS A 151 5.93 -33.24 -5.23
C HIS A 151 6.65 -31.88 -5.31
N GLY A 152 5.88 -30.79 -5.43
CA GLY A 152 6.44 -29.43 -5.46
C GLY A 152 6.33 -28.70 -4.11
N PRO A 153 6.59 -27.38 -4.08
CA PRO A 153 6.51 -26.58 -2.86
C PRO A 153 5.08 -26.44 -2.34
N ASP A 154 4.93 -26.28 -1.02
CA ASP A 154 3.67 -25.83 -0.44
C ASP A 154 3.39 -24.37 -0.83
N TYR A 155 2.10 -24.06 -1.00
CA TYR A 155 1.62 -22.70 -1.26
C TYR A 155 0.59 -22.27 -0.23
N TRP A 156 0.45 -20.95 -0.12
CA TRP A 156 -0.40 -20.30 0.86
C TRP A 156 -1.14 -19.15 0.18
N LEU A 157 -2.44 -19.04 0.46
CA LEU A 157 -3.15 -17.80 0.24
C LEU A 157 -2.72 -16.80 1.32
N CYS A 158 -2.41 -15.58 0.92
CA CYS A 158 -1.79 -14.55 1.75
C CYS A 158 -2.54 -13.24 1.59
N ASP A 159 -2.92 -12.64 2.72
CA ASP A 159 -3.47 -11.29 2.78
C ASP A 159 -2.62 -10.40 3.70
N VAL A 160 -2.39 -9.16 3.28
CA VAL A 160 -1.82 -8.12 4.14
C VAL A 160 -2.97 -7.49 4.91
N VAL A 161 -3.05 -7.77 6.21
CA VAL A 161 -4.17 -7.36 7.05
C VAL A 161 -3.99 -5.98 7.68
N ARG A 162 -2.77 -5.46 7.74
CA ARG A 162 -2.56 -4.11 8.25
C ARG A 162 -2.98 -3.07 7.19
N VAL A 163 -3.89 -2.17 7.56
CA VAL A 163 -4.28 -1.01 6.74
C VAL A 163 -3.92 0.25 7.51
N LEU A 164 -3.20 1.17 6.87
CA LEU A 164 -2.75 2.41 7.51
C LEU A 164 -3.12 3.64 6.69
N ASP A 165 -3.64 4.66 7.37
CA ASP A 165 -3.77 6.02 6.84
C ASP A 165 -2.42 6.76 6.96
N ALA A 166 -1.44 6.25 6.23
CA ALA A 166 -0.07 6.71 6.28
C ALA A 166 0.28 7.74 5.20
N LEU A 167 -0.63 8.05 4.28
CA LEU A 167 -0.36 9.00 3.20
C LEU A 167 -0.31 10.43 3.76
N ASP A 168 0.62 11.23 3.26
CA ASP A 168 0.61 12.67 3.43
C ASP A 168 -0.13 13.29 2.25
N GLU A 169 -1.40 13.63 2.45
CA GLU A 169 -2.25 14.16 1.38
C GLU A 169 -1.81 15.55 0.90
N THR A 170 -1.05 16.28 1.71
CA THR A 170 -0.58 17.63 1.38
C THR A 170 0.67 17.59 0.49
N GLU A 171 1.53 16.59 0.70
CA GLU A 171 2.80 16.43 -0.03
C GLU A 171 2.71 15.41 -1.19
N SER A 172 1.61 14.65 -1.25
CA SER A 172 1.34 13.67 -2.30
C SER A 172 0.58 14.28 -3.47
N CYS A 173 0.81 13.76 -4.66
CA CYS A 173 0.09 14.11 -5.88
C CYS A 173 -0.72 12.89 -6.32
N LEU A 174 -2.03 12.94 -6.15
CA LEU A 174 -2.98 11.91 -6.59
C LEU A 174 -4.40 12.51 -6.62
N ARG A 175 -5.36 11.81 -7.23
CA ARG A 175 -6.77 12.19 -7.13
C ARG A 175 -7.33 11.71 -5.80
N ILE A 176 -7.97 12.60 -5.05
CA ILE A 176 -8.73 12.27 -3.84
C ILE A 176 -10.19 12.63 -4.10
N GLY A 177 -11.11 11.75 -3.74
CA GLY A 177 -12.54 12.00 -3.93
C GLY A 177 -13.42 11.09 -3.10
N VAL A 178 -14.72 11.20 -3.29
CA VAL A 178 -15.73 10.29 -2.72
C VAL A 178 -16.29 9.41 -3.84
N ARG A 179 -16.43 8.11 -3.58
CA ARG A 179 -16.95 7.16 -4.56
C ARG A 179 -18.47 7.32 -4.69
N ASP A 180 -18.93 7.85 -5.81
CA ASP A 180 -20.37 8.05 -6.07
C ASP A 180 -21.02 6.92 -6.89
N ASP A 181 -20.24 5.90 -7.28
CA ASP A 181 -20.74 4.78 -8.06
C ASP A 181 -21.15 3.61 -7.16
N VAL A 182 -22.47 3.36 -7.09
CA VAL A 182 -23.12 2.31 -6.27
C VAL A 182 -22.64 0.89 -6.56
N ARG A 183 -21.94 0.66 -7.68
CA ARG A 183 -21.38 -0.65 -8.04
C ARG A 183 -20.14 -0.99 -7.22
N TYR A 184 -19.46 0.01 -6.68
CA TYR A 184 -18.28 -0.20 -5.86
C TYR A 184 -18.64 -0.41 -4.40
N ILE A 185 -17.84 -1.21 -3.70
CA ILE A 185 -18.09 -1.49 -2.29
C ILE A 185 -17.83 -0.28 -1.40
N ASP A 186 -16.93 0.59 -1.83
CA ASP A 186 -16.52 1.81 -1.15
C ASP A 186 -17.45 2.98 -1.51
N HIS A 187 -18.66 2.72 -2.02
CA HIS A 187 -19.64 3.77 -2.32
C HIS A 187 -19.92 4.65 -1.09
N GLY A 188 -19.90 5.97 -1.30
CA GLY A 188 -19.99 7.00 -0.27
C GLY A 188 -18.72 7.18 0.56
N GLN A 189 -17.66 6.40 0.31
CA GLN A 189 -16.39 6.50 1.04
C GLN A 189 -15.34 7.28 0.25
N LYS A 190 -14.36 7.80 0.99
CA LYS A 190 -13.16 8.43 0.43
C LYS A 190 -12.35 7.38 -0.35
N TYR A 191 -11.80 7.77 -1.48
CA TYR A 191 -10.89 6.94 -2.27
C TYR A 191 -9.69 7.71 -2.80
N TYR A 192 -8.62 6.97 -3.07
CA TYR A 192 -7.44 7.43 -3.79
C TYR A 192 -7.45 6.93 -5.23
N GLY A 193 -7.16 7.83 -6.17
CA GLY A 193 -7.06 7.55 -7.59
C GLY A 193 -5.69 7.90 -8.13
N PHE A 194 -5.00 6.92 -8.71
CA PHE A 194 -3.69 7.13 -9.33
C PHE A 194 -3.87 7.68 -10.74
N ILE A 195 -3.58 8.96 -10.89
CA ILE A 195 -3.48 9.62 -12.19
C ILE A 195 -2.06 9.51 -12.74
N PRO A 196 -1.88 9.74 -14.05
CA PRO A 196 -0.55 9.94 -14.59
C PRO A 196 0.31 10.93 -13.83
N GLY A 197 1.51 10.49 -13.43
CA GLY A 197 2.47 11.32 -12.71
C GLY A 197 2.26 11.34 -11.20
N TYR A 198 1.41 10.46 -10.65
CA TYR A 198 1.17 10.44 -9.21
C TYR A 198 2.48 10.26 -8.42
N LYS A 199 2.49 10.83 -7.21
CA LYS A 199 3.61 10.79 -6.28
C LYS A 199 3.06 10.57 -4.88
N LEU A 200 3.51 9.52 -4.20
CA LEU A 200 3.11 9.25 -2.82
C LEU A 200 4.22 9.65 -1.85
N VAL A 201 3.82 10.39 -0.82
CA VAL A 201 4.66 10.75 0.32
C VAL A 201 4.00 10.17 1.57
N PHE A 202 4.76 9.47 2.38
CA PHE A 202 4.24 8.79 3.56
C PHE A 202 4.71 9.46 4.86
N ARG A 203 3.81 9.51 5.84
CA ARG A 203 4.05 9.99 7.20
C ARG A 203 4.65 8.86 8.03
N GLU A 204 5.97 8.87 8.24
CA GLU A 204 6.68 7.81 8.96
C GLU A 204 6.13 7.57 10.38
N ALA A 205 5.66 8.63 11.06
CA ALA A 205 5.04 8.53 12.39
C ALA A 205 3.75 7.68 12.38
N ALA A 206 2.96 7.73 11.31
CA ALA A 206 1.74 6.92 11.17
C ALA A 206 2.06 5.45 10.82
N ILE A 207 3.24 5.18 10.26
CA ILE A 207 3.70 3.83 9.91
C ILE A 207 4.29 3.12 11.13
N GLY A 208 5.00 3.86 11.99
CA GLY A 208 5.70 3.28 13.14
C GLY A 208 6.68 2.19 12.71
N ASN A 209 6.61 1.02 13.35
CA ASN A 209 7.50 -0.11 13.08
C ASN A 209 7.00 -1.06 11.98
N ALA A 210 5.87 -0.76 11.33
CA ALA A 210 5.37 -1.61 10.25
C ALA A 210 6.33 -1.62 9.06
N HIS A 211 6.60 -2.80 8.52
CA HIS A 211 7.42 -2.99 7.32
C HIS A 211 6.56 -3.15 6.06
N ILE A 212 5.31 -3.58 6.21
CA ILE A 212 4.35 -3.73 5.12
C ILE A 212 2.91 -3.43 5.57
N PHE A 213 2.13 -2.80 4.69
CA PHE A 213 0.73 -2.43 4.94
C PHE A 213 -0.01 -2.14 3.63
N ARG A 214 -1.34 -2.23 3.67
CA ARG A 214 -2.25 -1.69 2.64
C ARG A 214 -2.53 -0.21 2.90
N MET A 215 -2.68 0.58 1.84
CA MET A 215 -3.05 1.99 1.99
C MET A 215 -4.53 2.12 2.37
N ALA A 216 -4.82 2.98 3.36
CA ALA A 216 -6.20 3.43 3.57
C ALA A 216 -6.72 4.12 2.29
N TYR A 217 -8.02 3.98 2.03
CA TYR A 217 -8.70 4.56 0.85
C TYR A 217 -8.22 4.05 -0.52
N ASP A 218 -7.29 3.09 -0.55
CA ASP A 218 -6.97 2.22 -1.67
C ASP A 218 -6.33 0.93 -1.17
N GLU A 219 -7.16 0.03 -0.64
CA GLU A 219 -6.67 -1.20 -0.02
C GLU A 219 -5.98 -2.15 -1.01
N ALA A 220 -6.19 -1.97 -2.32
CA ALA A 220 -5.52 -2.78 -3.34
C ALA A 220 -4.00 -2.51 -3.40
N THR A 221 -3.56 -1.30 -3.05
CA THR A 221 -2.14 -0.95 -3.03
C THR A 221 -1.48 -1.38 -1.73
N VAL A 222 -0.48 -2.26 -1.87
CA VAL A 222 0.39 -2.69 -0.76
C VAL A 222 1.71 -1.94 -0.83
N ILE A 223 2.11 -1.36 0.30
CA ILE A 223 3.36 -0.63 0.48
C ILE A 223 4.25 -1.42 1.43
N CYS A 224 5.51 -1.58 1.06
CA CYS A 224 6.55 -2.11 1.92
C CYS A 224 7.72 -1.13 2.05
N ASP A 225 8.53 -1.28 3.10
CA ASP A 225 9.76 -0.51 3.24
C ASP A 225 10.97 -1.18 2.57
N GLN A 226 12.12 -0.51 2.69
CA GLN A 226 13.40 -0.99 2.14
C GLN A 226 13.86 -2.31 2.77
N GLU A 227 13.65 -2.51 4.07
CA GLU A 227 14.09 -3.71 4.78
C GLU A 227 13.30 -4.93 4.30
N PHE A 228 11.98 -4.78 4.16
CA PHE A 228 11.12 -5.84 3.61
C PHE A 228 11.53 -6.24 2.19
N LYS A 229 11.77 -5.22 1.34
CA LYS A 229 12.23 -5.43 -0.02
C LYS A 229 13.58 -6.15 -0.07
N ASP A 230 14.53 -5.72 0.75
CA ASP A 230 15.87 -6.29 0.76
C ASP A 230 15.86 -7.72 1.30
N ALA A 231 15.00 -8.04 2.27
CA ALA A 231 14.77 -9.40 2.74
C ALA A 231 14.23 -10.31 1.62
N CYS A 232 13.24 -9.84 0.85
CA CYS A 232 12.71 -10.58 -0.30
C CYS A 232 13.78 -10.83 -1.37
N LYS A 233 14.57 -9.81 -1.69
CA LYS A 233 15.65 -9.91 -2.67
C LYS A 233 16.78 -10.83 -2.22
N SER A 234 17.19 -10.73 -0.95
CA SER A 234 18.26 -11.54 -0.38
C SER A 234 17.87 -13.02 -0.32
N ALA A 235 16.58 -13.31 -0.12
CA ALA A 235 16.05 -14.67 -0.20
C ALA A 235 15.87 -15.19 -1.64
N GLY A 236 16.16 -14.37 -2.67
CA GLY A 236 16.04 -14.77 -4.06
C GLY A 236 14.59 -15.07 -4.49
N LEU A 237 13.61 -14.42 -3.87
CA LEU A 237 12.20 -14.54 -4.24
C LEU A 237 11.96 -13.95 -5.64
N ARG A 238 11.16 -14.66 -6.44
CA ARG A 238 10.86 -14.38 -7.84
C ARG A 238 9.44 -13.84 -8.00
N ARG A 239 9.20 -13.14 -9.11
CA ARG A 239 7.91 -12.52 -9.45
C ARG A 239 7.37 -11.51 -8.43
N ILE A 240 8.26 -10.82 -7.74
CA ILE A 240 7.89 -9.69 -6.89
C ILE A 240 8.32 -8.39 -7.55
N ARG A 241 7.35 -7.53 -7.87
CA ARG A 241 7.57 -6.17 -8.34
C ARG A 241 7.68 -5.22 -7.15
N PHE A 242 8.71 -4.38 -7.17
CA PHE A 242 8.86 -3.25 -6.25
C PHE A 242 8.97 -1.95 -7.06
N ARG A 243 7.92 -1.14 -7.06
CA ARG A 243 7.90 0.17 -7.71
C ARG A 243 8.18 1.27 -6.69
N ASP A 244 8.97 2.25 -7.09
CA ASP A 244 9.15 3.48 -6.31
C ASP A 244 7.88 4.35 -6.47
N PRO A 245 7.06 4.53 -5.43
CA PRO A 245 5.79 5.25 -5.51
C PRO A 245 5.98 6.77 -5.64
N SER A 246 7.22 7.27 -5.56
CA SER A 246 7.57 8.66 -5.83
C SER A 246 7.99 8.92 -7.29
N LYS A 247 8.19 7.85 -8.08
CA LYS A 247 8.66 7.93 -9.46
C LYS A 247 7.67 7.22 -10.38
N SER A 248 6.65 7.97 -10.82
CA SER A 248 5.83 7.54 -11.94
C SER A 248 6.68 7.53 -13.23
N ARG A 249 6.88 6.36 -13.83
CA ARG A 249 7.31 6.25 -15.24
C ARG A 249 6.08 5.95 -16.08
N TYR A 250 5.79 6.85 -17.01
CA TYR A 250 5.11 6.52 -18.26
C TYR A 250 6.17 5.97 -19.22
#